data_AF-A0AAU1Y6W6-F1
#
_entry.id   AF-A0AAU1Y6W6-F1
#
_cell.length_a   1.000
_cell.length_b   1.000
_cell.length_c   1.000
_cell.angle_alpha   90.00
_cell.angle_beta   90.00
_cell.angle_gamma   90.00
#
_symmetry.space_group_name_H-M   'P 1'
#
loop_
_entity.id
_entity.type
_entity.pdbx_description
1 polymer ?
#
loop_
_entity_poly.entity_id
_entity_poly.type
_entity_poly.pdbx_seq_one_letter_code
_entity_poly.pdbx_strand_id
1 'polypeptide(L)' 'MGSTPTEDVRAATVLSDGASRLVTEYAMATWREVFTTLRTGGPRELIDTVRKVEATDPTGRRWPRYKSGDDASIAFCQW' A
#
# COMPACT_ATOMS: atom_id res chain seq x y z
N MET A 1 7.08 7.68 -19.32
CA MET A 1 7.74 6.38 -19.09
C MET A 1 9.12 6.66 -18.55
N GLY A 2 9.48 6.06 -17.42
CA GLY A 2 10.83 6.14 -16.84
C GLY A 2 11.42 4.74 -16.74
N SER A 3 12.72 4.62 -16.86
CA SER A 3 13.46 3.36 -16.67
C SER A 3 14.61 3.62 -15.70
N THR A 4 15.01 2.57 -14.99
CA THR A 4 16.18 2.59 -14.11
C THR A 4 16.91 1.25 -14.23
N PRO A 5 18.25 1.23 -14.25
CA PRO A 5 19.02 -0.01 -14.22
C PRO A 5 18.72 -0.82 -12.95
N THR A 6 18.54 -2.14 -13.07
CA THR A 6 18.25 -2.99 -11.90
C THR A 6 19.45 -3.12 -10.95
N GLU A 7 20.67 -2.89 -11.45
CA GLU A 7 21.91 -2.91 -10.66
C GLU A 7 21.95 -1.87 -9.53
N ASP A 8 21.23 -0.76 -9.69
CA ASP A 8 21.14 0.31 -8.70
C ASP A 8 19.93 0.18 -7.76
N VAL A 9 19.04 -0.78 -8.03
CA VAL A 9 17.79 -0.97 -7.27
C VAL A 9 17.98 -2.07 -6.23
N ARG A 10 17.81 -1.71 -4.95
CA ARG A 10 17.90 -2.65 -3.82
C ARG A 10 16.58 -3.32 -3.45
N ALA A 11 15.46 -2.68 -3.78
CA ALA A 11 14.14 -3.23 -3.59
C ALA A 11 13.13 -2.51 -4.50
N ALA A 12 12.07 -3.23 -4.88
CA ALA A 12 10.96 -2.70 -5.66
C ALA A 12 9.64 -3.26 -5.13
N THR A 13 8.58 -2.45 -5.19
CA THR A 13 7.22 -2.89 -4.86
C THR A 13 6.25 -2.50 -5.97
N VAL A 14 5.29 -3.38 -6.23
CA VAL A 14 4.12 -3.10 -7.07
C VAL A 14 2.88 -3.25 -6.20
N LEU A 15 1.98 -2.28 -6.29
CA LEU A 15 0.79 -2.15 -5.46
C LEU A 15 -0.44 -2.06 -6.37
N SER A 16 -1.53 -2.73 -6.02
CA SER A 16 -2.84 -2.45 -6.62
C SER A 16 -3.37 -1.09 -6.15
N ASP A 17 -4.37 -0.55 -6.86
CA ASP A 17 -5.07 0.68 -6.47
C ASP A 17 -5.55 0.63 -5.00
N GLY A 18 -6.17 -0.50 -4.61
CA GLY A 18 -6.62 -0.73 -3.23
C GLY A 18 -5.51 -0.66 -2.18
N ALA A 19 -4.28 -1.07 -2.52
CA ALA A 19 -3.13 -0.97 -1.62
C ALA A 19 -2.51 0.45 -1.61
N SER A 20 -2.49 1.15 -2.76
CA SER A 20 -1.97 2.52 -2.82
C SER A 20 -2.82 3.52 -2.02
N ARG A 21 -4.12 3.22 -1.80
CA ARG A 21 -5.04 4.11 -1.09
C ARG A 21 -4.59 4.51 0.31
N LEU A 22 -3.76 3.68 0.95
CA LEU A 22 -3.17 4.02 2.24
C LEU A 22 -2.41 5.36 2.20
N VAL A 23 -1.77 5.67 1.06
CA VAL A 23 -1.00 6.90 0.83
C VAL A 23 -1.83 7.96 0.11
N THR A 24 -2.57 7.58 -0.93
CA THR A 24 -3.27 8.53 -1.82
C THR A 24 -4.55 9.07 -1.21
N GLU A 25 -5.58 8.26 -1.04
CA GLU A 25 -6.90 8.70 -0.56
C GLU A 25 -6.97 8.81 0.97
N TYR A 26 -6.36 7.85 1.68
CA TYR A 26 -6.44 7.77 3.13
C TYR A 26 -5.45 8.71 3.81
N ALA A 27 -4.33 9.01 3.14
CA ALA A 27 -3.24 9.81 3.69
C ALA A 27 -2.79 9.34 5.09
N MET A 28 -2.82 8.02 5.31
CA MET A 28 -2.48 7.37 6.59
C MET A 28 -1.04 6.86 6.63
N ALA A 29 -0.34 6.89 5.50
CA ALA A 29 1.08 6.60 5.40
C ALA A 29 1.71 7.40 4.27
N THR A 30 3.02 7.55 4.31
CA THR A 30 3.86 8.01 3.20
C THR A 30 4.42 6.81 2.42
N TRP A 31 4.86 7.02 1.18
CA TRP A 31 5.55 5.98 0.41
C TRP A 31 6.79 5.41 1.13
N ARG A 32 7.49 6.25 1.89
CA ARG A 32 8.64 5.83 2.70
C ARG A 32 8.23 4.87 3.83
N GLU A 33 7.10 5.15 4.50
CA GLU A 33 6.56 4.29 5.54
C GLU A 33 6.06 2.97 4.96
N VAL A 34 5.37 3.01 3.81
CA VAL A 34 4.98 1.80 3.05
C VAL A 34 6.19 0.91 2.78
N PHE A 35 7.28 1.47 2.23
CA PHE A 35 8.51 0.69 1.99
C PHE A 35 9.16 0.20 3.29
N THR A 36 9.12 0.98 4.36
CA THR A 36 9.65 0.57 5.67
C THR A 36 8.88 -0.64 6.19
N THR A 37 7.54 -0.60 6.19
CA THR A 37 6.66 -1.71 6.59
C THR A 37 6.93 -2.95 5.74
N LEU A 38 7.07 -2.80 4.42
CA LEU A 38 7.39 -3.94 3.55
C LEU A 38 8.72 -4.59 3.89
N ARG A 39 9.72 -3.79 4.25
CA ARG A 39 11.05 -4.30 4.57
C ARG A 39 11.14 -4.94 5.95
N THR A 40 10.32 -4.51 6.90
CA THR A 40 10.34 -5.03 8.29
C THR A 40 9.28 -6.11 8.55
N GLY A 41 8.09 -5.93 8.00
CA GLY A 41 6.88 -6.73 8.27
C GLY A 41 6.33 -7.48 7.05
N GLY A 42 6.83 -7.15 5.87
CA GLY A 42 6.41 -7.78 4.62
C GLY A 42 5.03 -7.33 4.12
N PRO A 43 4.58 -7.89 2.98
CA PRO A 43 3.32 -7.54 2.34
C PRO A 43 2.08 -7.72 3.22
N ARG A 44 2.09 -8.76 4.08
CA ARG A 44 0.95 -9.08 4.94
C ARG A 44 0.67 -7.98 5.95
N GLU A 45 1.72 -7.46 6.61
CA GLU A 45 1.57 -6.38 7.59
C GLU A 45 1.02 -5.10 6.95
N LEU A 46 1.44 -4.82 5.71
CA LEU A 46 0.92 -3.68 4.97
C LEU A 46 -0.56 -3.86 4.60
N ILE A 47 -0.96 -5.05 4.16
CA ILE A 47 -2.39 -5.36 3.93
C ILE A 47 -3.19 -5.21 5.22
N ASP A 48 -2.70 -5.74 6.34
CA ASP A 48 -3.37 -5.61 7.64
C ASP A 48 -3.53 -4.13 8.05
N THR A 49 -2.54 -3.29 7.73
CA THR A 49 -2.61 -1.83 7.95
C THR A 49 -3.69 -1.17 7.11
N VAL A 50 -3.80 -1.52 5.81
CA VAL A 50 -4.90 -1.07 4.94
C VAL A 50 -6.25 -1.44 5.54
N ARG A 51 -6.43 -2.70 5.97
CA ARG A 51 -7.69 -3.17 6.56
C ARG A 51 -8.04 -2.47 7.86
N LYS A 52 -7.05 -2.18 8.71
CA LYS A 52 -7.25 -1.40 9.95
C LYS A 52 -7.76 0.01 9.65
N VAL A 53 -7.21 0.67 8.62
CA VAL A 53 -7.66 2.01 8.21
C VAL A 53 -9.08 1.97 7.64
N GLU A 54 -9.38 1.03 6.73
CA GLU A 54 -10.72 0.85 6.18
C GLU A 54 -11.77 0.58 7.27
N ALA A 55 -11.40 -0.19 8.30
CA ALA A 55 -12.27 -0.49 9.43
C ALA A 55 -12.64 0.74 10.28
N THR A 56 -11.88 1.84 10.19
CA THR A 56 -12.26 3.12 10.83
C THR A 56 -13.38 3.85 10.10
N ASP A 57 -13.70 3.43 8.88
CA ASP A 57 -14.73 4.04 8.02
C ASP A 57 -15.56 2.95 7.30
N PRO A 58 -16.25 2.05 8.01
CA PRO A 58 -16.87 0.85 7.42
C PRO A 58 -17.93 1.16 6.35
N THR A 59 -18.55 2.33 6.42
CA THR A 59 -19.57 2.81 5.48
C THR A 59 -19.03 3.68 4.35
N GLY A 60 -17.71 3.95 4.31
CA GLY A 60 -17.13 4.81 3.28
C GLY A 60 -17.58 6.26 3.35
N ARG A 61 -17.91 6.78 4.54
CA ARG A 61 -18.37 8.18 4.70
C ARG A 61 -17.21 9.15 4.72
N ARG A 62 -16.11 8.76 5.37
CA ARG A 62 -14.88 9.57 5.42
C ARG A 62 -14.16 9.55 4.08
N TRP A 63 -14.08 8.37 3.46
CA TRP A 63 -13.53 8.18 2.13
C TRP A 63 -14.57 7.51 1.24
N PRO A 64 -15.33 8.30 0.44
CA PRO A 64 -16.36 7.79 -0.46
C PRO A 64 -15.86 6.67 -1.35
N ARG A 65 -16.49 5.50 -1.25
CA ARG A 65 -16.14 4.31 -2.03
C ARG A 65 -17.35 3.42 -2.26
N TYR A 66 -17.35 2.74 -3.40
CA TYR A 66 -18.48 1.90 -3.83
C TYR A 66 -18.61 0.60 -3.00
N LYS A 67 -17.54 0.17 -2.33
CA LYS A 67 -17.48 -1.02 -1.46
C LYS A 67 -16.69 -0.69 -0.18
N SER A 68 -17.00 -1.36 0.93
CA SER A 68 -16.36 -1.14 2.24
C SER A 68 -14.84 -1.28 2.23
N GLY A 69 -14.29 -2.05 1.29
CA GLY A 69 -12.86 -2.07 0.95
C GLY A 69 -12.64 -2.52 -0.50
N ASP A 70 -11.48 -2.18 -1.05
CA ASP A 70 -11.04 -2.64 -2.39
C ASP A 70 -10.09 -3.83 -2.28
N ASP A 71 -9.83 -4.53 -3.39
CA ASP A 71 -8.84 -5.59 -3.42
C ASP A 71 -7.42 -5.00 -3.31
N ALA A 72 -6.68 -5.45 -2.30
CA ALA A 72 -5.32 -4.99 -2.02
C ALA A 72 -4.32 -6.11 -2.32
N SER A 73 -3.47 -5.89 -3.31
CA SER A 73 -2.43 -6.84 -3.75
C SER A 73 -1.07 -6.16 -3.78
N ILE A 74 -0.04 -6.87 -3.35
CA ILE A 74 1.31 -6.34 -3.19
C ILE A 74 2.33 -7.39 -3.63
N ALA A 75 3.23 -7.00 -4.54
CA ALA A 75 4.42 -7.77 -4.87
C ALA A 75 5.65 -6.98 -4.42
N PHE A 76 6.47 -7.56 -3.56
CA PHE A 76 7.68 -6.94 -3.03
C PHE A 76 8.90 -7.80 -3.38
N CYS A 77 9.84 -7.19 -4.09
CA CYS A 77 11.10 -7.81 -4.49
C CYS A 77 12.25 -7.07 -3.80
N GLN A 78 13.20 -7.81 -3.25
CA GLN A 78 14.42 -7.28 -2.66
C GLN A 78 15.60 -8.15 -3.11
N TRP A 79 16.76 -7.51 -3.29
CA TRP A 79 18.00 -8.13 -3.73
C TRP A 79 19.06 -8.08 -2.64
#